data_AF-A0A1S6FPR1-F1
#
_entry.id   AF-A0A1S6FPR1-F1
#
_cell.length_a   1.000
_cell.length_b   1.000
_cell.length_c   1.000
_cell.angle_alpha   90.00
_cell.angle_beta   90.00
_cell.angle_gamma   90.00
#
_symmetry.space_group_name_H-M   'P 1'
#
loop_
_entity.id
_entity.type
_entity.pdbx_description
1 polymer ?
#
loop_
_entity_poly.entity_id
_entity_poly.type
_entity_poly.pdbx_seq_one_letter_code
_entity_poly.pdbx_strand_id
1 'polypeptide(L)'
;MQLTLVSDAAIIDLRPYAERRRAIGAAERLETAGILISGGEAEFSERLLWQLADPIDASASGFQSYAGVPLHDADGAPLGRIVALQRRQRAFDGHDLKILRTVADIVADLIG
;
A
#
# COMPACT_ATOMS: atom_id res chain seq x y z
N MET A 1 -19.07 13.35 -4.75
CA MET A 1 -19.18 11.89 -4.56
C MET A 1 -18.02 11.47 -3.68
N GLN A 2 -18.29 11.00 -2.46
CA GLN A 2 -17.25 10.56 -1.53
C GLN A 2 -16.86 9.13 -1.88
N LEU A 3 -15.57 8.89 -2.08
CA LEU A 3 -15.02 7.55 -2.31
C LEU A 3 -14.70 6.93 -0.95
N THR A 4 -15.31 5.79 -0.64
CA THR A 4 -15.10 5.10 0.64
C THR A 4 -14.63 3.69 0.37
N LEU A 5 -13.41 3.37 0.81
CA LEU A 5 -12.89 2.01 0.86
C LEU A 5 -13.19 1.43 2.25
N VAL A 6 -13.82 0.26 2.29
CA VAL A 6 -14.03 -0.49 3.54
C VAL A 6 -13.01 -1.62 3.60
N SER A 7 -12.00 -1.45 4.43
CA SER A 7 -10.90 -2.40 4.63
C SER A 7 -10.44 -2.39 6.08
N ASP A 8 -9.85 -3.49 6.54
CA ASP A 8 -9.20 -3.58 7.84
C ASP A 8 -7.79 -2.96 7.85
N ALA A 9 -7.18 -2.85 6.67
CA ALA A 9 -5.87 -2.26 6.46
C ALA A 9 -5.76 -1.63 5.07
N ALA A 10 -4.97 -0.56 4.96
CA ALA A 10 -4.42 -0.09 3.71
C ALA A 10 -2.90 0.13 3.87
N ILE A 11 -2.09 -0.35 2.93
CA ILE A 11 -0.63 -0.26 3.01
C ILE A 11 -0.14 0.39 1.72
N ILE A 12 0.77 1.36 1.85
CA ILE A 12 1.45 1.97 0.72
C ILE A 12 2.84 1.33 0.66
N ASP A 13 2.99 0.21 -0.01
CA ASP A 13 4.26 -0.51 -0.06
C ASP A 13 5.21 0.17 -1.06
N LEU A 14 6.14 1.00 -0.56
CA LEU A 14 7.20 1.67 -1.32
C LEU A 14 8.55 0.94 -1.26
N ARG A 15 8.56 -0.35 -0.91
CA ARG A 15 9.83 -1.10 -0.77
C ARG A 15 10.78 -0.96 -1.97
N PRO A 16 10.32 -1.11 -3.24
CA PRO A 16 11.21 -0.95 -4.39
C PRO A 16 11.83 0.45 -4.51
N TYR A 17 11.06 1.50 -4.18
CA TYR A 17 11.55 2.88 -4.15
C TYR A 17 12.59 3.08 -3.05
N ALA A 18 12.29 2.64 -1.81
CA ALA A 18 13.18 2.78 -0.66
C ALA A 18 14.52 2.07 -0.90
N GLU A 19 14.48 0.82 -1.36
CA GLU A 19 15.69 0.05 -1.70
C GLU A 19 16.54 0.76 -2.76
N ARG A 20 15.91 1.33 -3.80
CA ARG A 20 16.61 2.11 -4.85
C ARG A 20 17.27 3.37 -4.30
N ARG A 21 16.59 4.14 -3.46
CA ARG A 21 17.13 5.38 -2.86
C ARG A 21 18.28 5.10 -1.91
N ARG A 22 18.13 4.08 -1.06
CA ARG A 22 19.18 3.60 -0.14
C ARG A 22 20.42 3.15 -0.89
N ALA A 23 20.28 2.44 -2.02
CA ALA A 23 21.40 1.97 -2.83
C ALA A 23 22.28 3.11 -3.39
N ILE A 24 21.73 4.31 -3.56
CA ILE A 24 22.45 5.50 -4.04
C ILE A 24 22.72 6.52 -2.92
N GLY A 25 22.46 6.17 -1.65
CA GLY A 25 22.67 7.04 -0.51
C GLY A 25 21.82 8.31 -0.51
N ALA A 26 20.66 8.28 -1.19
CA ALA A 26 19.81 9.44 -1.35
C ALA A 26 18.61 9.39 -0.39
N ALA A 27 18.17 10.56 0.09
CA ALA A 27 17.04 10.65 1.01
C ALA A 27 15.74 10.14 0.35
N GLU A 28 14.91 9.47 1.13
CA GLU A 28 13.54 9.10 0.76
C GLU A 28 12.62 10.32 0.96
N ARG A 29 11.70 10.56 0.03
CA ARG A 29 10.70 11.64 0.15
C ARG A 29 9.54 11.27 1.08
N LEU A 30 9.35 9.98 1.33
CA LEU A 30 8.36 9.40 2.22
C LEU A 30 9.05 8.29 3.01
N GLU A 31 9.23 8.47 4.32
CA GLU A 31 9.66 7.41 5.24
C GLU A 31 8.52 6.38 5.32
N THR A 32 8.54 5.35 4.46
CA THR A 32 7.60 4.21 4.41
C THR A 32 6.18 4.41 4.97
N ALA A 33 5.35 5.14 4.21
CA ALA A 33 4.22 4.55 3.49
C ALA A 33 3.54 3.29 4.13
N GLY A 34 2.41 3.50 4.84
CA GLY A 34 1.44 2.46 5.20
C GLY A 34 0.71 2.70 6.53
N ILE A 35 -0.44 3.35 6.49
CA ILE A 35 -1.31 3.51 7.68
C ILE A 35 -2.32 2.36 7.71
N LEU A 36 -2.22 1.48 8.69
CA LEU A 36 -3.29 0.55 9.02
C LEU A 36 -4.54 1.33 9.47
N ILE A 37 -5.51 1.58 8.59
CA ILE A 37 -6.79 2.19 8.99
C ILE A 37 -7.90 1.15 8.98
N SER A 38 -8.18 0.60 10.17
CA SER A 38 -9.52 0.19 10.58
C SER A 38 -9.59 0.09 12.10
N GLY A 39 -10.15 1.13 12.72
CA GLY A 39 -10.56 1.12 14.12
C GLY A 39 -9.46 0.91 15.18
N GLY A 40 -8.18 1.01 14.80
CA GLY A 40 -7.03 0.84 15.69
C GLY A 40 -5.94 1.91 15.47
N GLU A 41 -4.88 1.85 16.28
CA GLU A 41 -3.71 2.72 16.16
C GLU A 41 -3.00 2.50 14.82
N ALA A 42 -2.43 3.58 14.28
CA ALA A 42 -1.61 3.50 13.08
C ALA A 42 -0.36 2.66 13.35
N GLU A 43 -0.07 1.71 12.46
CA GLU A 43 1.17 0.93 12.46
C GLU A 43 2.23 1.63 11.61
N PHE A 44 3.48 1.69 12.10
CA PHE A 44 4.60 2.42 11.46
C PHE A 44 5.86 1.56 11.29
N SER A 45 5.84 0.30 11.70
CA SER A 45 6.95 -0.61 11.51
C SER A 45 7.12 -0.97 10.04
N GLU A 46 8.12 -0.39 9.37
CA GLU A 46 8.50 -0.70 7.98
C GLU A 46 8.50 -2.21 7.71
N ARG A 47 9.18 -2.98 8.58
CA ARG A 47 9.29 -4.43 8.45
C ARG A 47 7.93 -5.12 8.46
N LEU A 48 7.03 -4.72 9.37
CA LEU A 48 5.70 -5.32 9.47
C LEU A 48 4.83 -4.92 8.28
N LEU A 49 4.87 -3.65 7.88
CA LEU A 49 4.09 -3.15 6.74
C LEU A 49 4.52 -3.82 5.43
N TRP A 50 5.82 -4.00 5.19
CA TRP A 50 6.32 -4.73 4.03
C TRP A 50 5.97 -6.22 4.05
N GLN A 51 5.98 -6.84 5.22
CA GLN A 51 5.52 -8.22 5.38
C GLN A 51 4.02 -8.32 5.05
N LEU A 52 3.18 -7.47 5.61
CA LEU A 52 1.73 -7.49 5.37
C LEU A 52 1.33 -7.05 3.95
N ALA A 53 2.22 -6.39 3.20
CA ALA A 53 1.99 -6.10 1.80
C ALA A 53 2.07 -7.35 0.91
N ASP A 54 2.76 -8.41 1.35
CA ASP A 54 2.77 -9.70 0.66
C ASP A 54 1.47 -10.49 0.93
N PRO A 55 0.77 -10.98 -0.11
CA PRO A 55 -0.50 -11.66 0.07
C PRO A 55 -0.41 -12.97 0.86
N ILE A 56 0.73 -13.67 0.83
CA ILE A 56 0.95 -14.92 1.56
C ILE A 56 1.11 -14.60 3.05
N ASP A 57 1.95 -13.63 3.38
CA ASP A 57 2.18 -13.21 4.77
C ASP A 57 0.95 -12.52 5.38
N ALA A 58 0.22 -11.73 4.59
CA ALA A 58 -1.07 -11.18 5.00
C ALA A 58 -2.07 -12.29 5.35
N SER A 59 -2.14 -13.33 4.50
CA SER A 59 -2.99 -14.49 4.78
C SER A 59 -2.57 -15.22 6.04
N ALA A 60 -1.27 -15.41 6.26
CA ALA A 60 -0.73 -16.04 7.48
C ALA A 60 -1.02 -15.20 8.74
N SER A 61 -1.18 -13.89 8.58
CA SER A 61 -1.52 -12.94 9.64
C SER A 61 -3.03 -12.80 9.89
N GLY A 62 -3.85 -13.62 9.23
CA GLY A 62 -5.31 -13.67 9.46
C GLY A 62 -6.15 -12.77 8.55
N PHE A 63 -5.56 -12.17 7.51
CA PHE A 63 -6.33 -11.48 6.48
C PHE A 63 -6.89 -12.51 5.47
N GLN A 64 -8.18 -12.42 5.16
CA GLN A 64 -8.89 -13.35 4.28
C GLN A 64 -9.13 -12.77 2.89
N SER A 65 -8.86 -11.48 2.68
CA SER A 65 -9.01 -10.84 1.38
C SER A 65 -7.93 -9.81 1.17
N TYR A 66 -7.47 -9.71 -0.07
CA TYR A 66 -6.34 -8.91 -0.51
C TYR A 66 -6.68 -8.25 -1.84
N ALA A 67 -6.37 -6.97 -1.98
CA ALA A 67 -6.32 -6.27 -3.26
C ALA A 67 -5.05 -5.44 -3.34
N GLY A 68 -4.30 -5.58 -4.42
CA GLY A 68 -3.10 -4.82 -4.68
C GLY A 68 -3.19 -4.11 -6.03
N VAL A 69 -2.79 -2.85 -6.08
CA VAL A 69 -2.59 -2.11 -7.33
C VAL A 69 -1.15 -1.62 -7.42
N PRO A 70 -0.50 -1.71 -8.58
CA PRO A 70 0.87 -1.25 -8.72
C PRO A 70 0.96 0.28 -8.64
N LEU A 71 2.10 0.76 -8.16
CA LEU A 71 2.47 2.16 -8.12
C LEU A 71 3.70 2.37 -9.01
N HIS A 72 3.58 3.27 -9.97
CA HIS A 72 4.67 3.66 -10.86
C HIS A 72 4.87 5.18 -10.81
N ASP A 73 6.07 5.66 -11.12
CA ASP A 73 6.28 7.08 -11.39
C ASP A 73 5.75 7.47 -12.78
N ALA A 74 5.86 8.76 -13.11
CA ALA A 74 5.40 9.31 -14.39
C ALA A 74 6.10 8.68 -15.61
N ASP A 75 7.32 8.14 -15.43
CA ASP A 75 8.10 7.47 -16.47
C ASP A 75 7.80 5.95 -16.53
N GLY A 76 6.90 5.47 -15.66
CA GLY A 76 6.51 4.06 -15.58
C GLY A 76 7.47 3.20 -14.74
N ALA A 77 8.46 3.78 -14.07
CA ALA A 77 9.34 3.00 -13.21
C ALA A 77 8.59 2.55 -11.95
N PRO A 78 8.77 1.30 -11.49
CA PRO A 78 8.06 0.79 -10.33
C PRO A 78 8.52 1.54 -9.07
N LEU A 79 7.56 2.14 -8.38
CA LEU A 79 7.74 2.72 -7.05
C LEU A 79 7.30 1.72 -5.97
N GLY A 80 6.30 0.87 -6.27
CA GLY A 80 5.75 -0.06 -5.29
C GLY A 80 4.31 -0.50 -5.60
N ARG A 81 3.46 -0.56 -4.58
CA ARG A 81 2.03 -0.88 -4.70
C ARG A 81 1.20 -0.31 -3.56
N ILE A 82 -0.10 -0.16 -3.77
CA ILE A 82 -1.08 0.08 -2.71
C ILE A 82 -1.84 -1.22 -2.45
N VAL A 83 -1.96 -1.61 -1.19
CA VAL A 83 -2.60 -2.86 -0.76
C VAL A 83 -3.77 -2.56 0.17
N ALA A 84 -4.91 -3.21 -0.03
CA ALA A 84 -6.00 -3.25 0.93
C ALA A 84 -6.17 -4.68 1.45
N LEU A 85 -6.38 -4.82 2.77
CA LEU A 85 -6.60 -6.11 3.43
C LEU A 85 -7.91 -6.11 4.19
N GLN A 86 -8.51 -7.30 4.31
CA GLN A 86 -9.71 -7.53 5.12
C GLN A 86 -9.60 -8.85 5.88
N ARG A 87 -9.93 -8.87 7.17
CA ARG A 87 -9.95 -10.07 8.01
C ARG A 87 -11.18 -10.94 7.76
N ARG A 88 -12.27 -10.35 7.28
CA ARG A 88 -13.46 -11.07 6.84
C ARG A 88 -13.39 -11.33 5.34
N GLN A 89 -13.87 -12.49 4.92
CA GLN A 89 -14.04 -12.80 3.51
C GLN A 89 -14.95 -11.75 2.83
N ARG A 90 -14.37 -10.96 1.92
CA ARG A 90 -15.03 -9.92 1.13
C ARG A 90 -14.36 -9.85 -0.25
N ALA A 91 -15.14 -9.67 -1.30
CA ALA A 91 -14.59 -9.33 -2.60
C ALA A 91 -14.25 -7.82 -2.64
N PHE A 92 -13.03 -7.49 -3.04
CA PHE A 92 -12.72 -6.13 -3.51
C PHE A 92 -13.18 -6.01 -4.96
N ASP A 93 -14.03 -5.04 -5.25
CA ASP A 93 -14.63 -4.86 -6.56
C ASP A 93 -13.93 -3.75 -7.38
N GLY A 94 -14.45 -3.47 -8.57
CA GLY A 94 -13.90 -2.43 -9.44
C GLY A 94 -13.94 -1.03 -8.83
N HIS A 95 -14.86 -0.75 -7.90
CA HIS A 95 -14.90 0.51 -7.19
C HIS A 95 -13.75 0.60 -6.19
N ASP A 96 -13.53 -0.44 -5.39
CA ASP A 96 -12.39 -0.51 -4.47
C ASP A 96 -11.06 -0.32 -5.20
N LEU A 97 -10.87 -1.04 -6.31
CA LEU A 97 -9.66 -0.93 -7.13
C LEU A 97 -9.48 0.47 -7.72
N LYS A 98 -10.56 1.18 -8.05
CA LYS A 98 -10.49 2.56 -8.52
C LYS A 98 -9.99 3.49 -7.42
N ILE A 99 -10.44 3.31 -6.18
CA ILE A 99 -9.95 4.09 -5.04
C ILE A 99 -8.46 3.84 -4.83
N LEU A 100 -8.03 2.58 -4.82
CA LEU A 100 -6.62 2.23 -4.65
C LEU A 100 -5.75 2.84 -5.75
N ARG A 101 -6.22 2.85 -7.00
CA ARG A 101 -5.52 3.50 -8.13
C ARG A 101 -5.42 5.01 -7.95
N THR A 102 -6.50 5.68 -7.55
CA THR A 102 -6.46 7.12 -7.25
C THR A 102 -5.43 7.42 -6.15
N VAL A 103 -5.38 6.60 -5.10
CA VAL A 103 -4.37 6.76 -4.04
C VAL A 103 -2.97 6.53 -4.59
N ALA A 104 -2.78 5.53 -5.45
CA ALA A 104 -1.51 5.28 -6.11
C ALA A 104 -1.06 6.52 -6.91
N ASP A 105 -1.92 7.09 -7.75
CA ASP A 105 -1.60 8.27 -8.56
C ASP A 105 -1.17 9.45 -7.66
N ILE A 106 -1.89 9.71 -6.56
CA ILE A 106 -1.53 10.77 -5.59
C ILE A 106 -0.16 10.51 -4.96
N VAL A 107 0.13 9.27 -4.56
CA VAL A 107 1.43 8.92 -3.96
C VAL A 107 2.56 9.08 -4.97
N ALA A 108 2.33 8.71 -6.24
CA ALA A 108 3.31 8.88 -7.30
C ALA A 108 3.66 10.37 -7.50
N ASP A 109 2.65 11.25 -7.54
CA ASP A 109 2.83 12.70 -7.66
C ASP A 109 3.58 13.32 -6.49
N LEU A 110 3.46 12.76 -5.27
CA LEU A 110 4.19 13.22 -4.09
C LEU A 110 5.66 12.80 -4.08
N ILE A 111 5.99 11.71 -4.78
CA ILE A 111 7.35 11.16 -4.86
C ILE A 111 8.14 11.77 -6.03
N GLY A 112 7.46 12.04 -7.16
CA GLY A 112 8.01 12.74 -8.33
C GLY A 112 8.55 14.14 -8.00
#